data_AF-A0A428PSW9-F1
#
_entry.id   AF-A0A428PSW9-F1
#
_cell.length_a   1.000
_cell.length_b   1.000
_cell.length_c   1.000
_cell.angle_alpha   90.00
_cell.angle_beta   90.00
_cell.angle_gamma   90.00
#
_symmetry.space_group_name_H-M   'P 1'
#
loop_
_entity.id
_entity.type
_entity.pdbx_description
1 polymer ?
#
loop_
_entity_poly.entity_id
_entity_poly.type
_entity_poly.pdbx_seq_one_letter_code
_entity_poly.pdbx_strand_id
1 'polypeptide(L)'
;MVRKLKHHEQKLLRKTDFITYKSDNGHRDKAVIRRYMIQKPEDYHKYNRLCGSLRQLAHRLSLLPPENATRRKHEELLLNKLYDMGILSSSSKLSAVEKNVTVSAFARRRLPVLMTRLRMAETVQAATKMIEQGHVRVGTETVTDPAYLVTRGMEDFVTWTVGSKIKRNIMKYRDQLDDFELL
;
A
#
# COMPACT_ATOMS: atom_id res chain seq x y z
N MET A 1 -2.06 5.18 32.72
CA MET A 1 -2.47 3.76 32.67
C MET A 1 -3.16 3.41 33.97
N VAL A 2 -4.20 2.59 33.93
CA VAL A 2 -4.95 2.18 35.14
C VAL A 2 -4.17 1.09 35.88
N ARG A 3 -4.29 1.05 37.22
CA ARG A 3 -3.68 -0.02 38.02
C ARG A 3 -4.19 -1.40 37.60
N LYS A 4 -3.38 -2.44 37.82
CA LYS A 4 -3.82 -3.83 37.65
C LYS A 4 -4.95 -4.15 38.62
N LEU A 5 -6.06 -4.70 38.10
CA LEU A 5 -7.20 -5.13 38.89
C LEU A 5 -6.85 -6.37 39.72
N LYS A 6 -7.37 -6.45 40.96
CA LYS A 6 -7.33 -7.65 41.80
C LYS A 6 -8.26 -8.72 41.21
N HIS A 7 -8.09 -9.97 41.62
CA HIS A 7 -8.86 -11.11 41.11
C HIS A 7 -10.39 -10.90 41.18
N HIS A 8 -10.91 -10.40 42.32
CA HIS A 8 -12.34 -10.13 42.49
C HIS A 8 -12.83 -8.97 41.61
N GLU A 9 -12.02 -7.92 41.45
CA GLU A 9 -12.32 -6.76 40.61
C GLU A 9 -12.38 -7.16 39.13
N GLN A 10 -11.43 -7.97 38.67
CA GLN A 10 -11.41 -8.49 37.30
C GLN A 10 -12.60 -9.42 37.01
N LYS A 11 -13.05 -10.18 38.02
CA LYS A 11 -14.23 -11.05 37.90
C LYS A 11 -15.51 -10.24 37.70
N LEU A 12 -15.62 -9.05 38.30
CA LEU A 12 -16.74 -8.12 38.11
C LEU A 12 -16.61 -7.32 36.81
N LEU A 13 -15.42 -6.82 36.50
CA LEU A 13 -15.14 -5.91 35.40
C LEU A 13 -14.61 -6.62 34.13
N ARG A 14 -15.13 -7.80 33.80
CA ARG A 14 -14.62 -8.64 32.70
C ARG A 14 -14.64 -7.99 31.31
N LYS A 15 -15.61 -7.11 31.05
CA LYS A 15 -15.78 -6.42 29.76
C LYS A 15 -15.13 -5.03 29.73
N THR A 16 -14.47 -4.65 30.82
CA THR A 16 -13.92 -3.30 30.97
C THR A 16 -12.50 -3.30 30.46
N ASP A 17 -12.30 -2.71 29.28
CA ASP A 17 -11.00 -2.37 28.73
C ASP A 17 -11.09 -0.94 28.19
N PHE A 18 -10.21 -0.07 28.65
CA PHE A 18 -10.15 1.33 28.23
C PHE A 18 -9.32 1.54 26.95
N ILE A 19 -8.58 0.51 26.53
CA ILE A 19 -7.66 0.57 25.39
C ILE A 19 -8.31 -0.06 24.17
N THR A 20 -8.82 -1.30 24.30
CA THR A 20 -9.37 -2.04 23.17
C THR A 20 -10.89 -2.14 23.25
N TYR A 21 -11.59 -1.33 22.45
CA TYR A 21 -13.03 -1.48 22.29
C TYR A 21 -13.36 -2.45 21.15
N LYS A 22 -14.56 -3.06 21.21
CA LYS A 22 -15.04 -3.96 20.15
C LYS A 22 -15.15 -3.24 18.80
N SER A 23 -15.49 -1.95 18.81
CA SER A 23 -15.53 -1.09 17.61
C SER A 23 -14.18 -0.93 16.93
N ASP A 24 -13.08 -1.08 17.68
CA ASP A 24 -11.73 -0.82 17.18
C ASP A 24 -11.19 -1.96 16.31
N ASN A 25 -11.93 -3.08 16.21
CA ASN A 25 -11.58 -4.25 15.40
C ASN A 25 -10.11 -4.71 15.63
N GLY A 26 -9.67 -4.70 16.89
CA GLY A 26 -8.31 -5.09 17.28
C GLY A 26 -7.22 -4.14 16.81
N HIS A 27 -7.53 -2.85 16.60
CA HIS A 27 -6.61 -1.81 16.13
C HIS A 27 -5.88 -2.15 14.82
N ARG A 28 -6.57 -2.90 13.94
CA ARG A 28 -6.03 -3.32 12.64
C ARG A 28 -5.65 -2.11 11.77
N ASP A 29 -6.41 -1.04 11.86
CA ASP A 29 -6.13 0.26 11.25
C ASP A 29 -4.75 0.79 11.67
N LYS A 30 -4.52 0.96 12.97
CA LYS A 30 -3.26 1.46 13.54
C LYS A 30 -2.09 0.54 13.21
N ALA A 31 -2.30 -0.77 13.23
CA ALA A 31 -1.28 -1.75 12.87
C ALA A 31 -0.82 -1.61 11.40
N VAL A 32 -1.78 -1.47 10.47
CA VAL A 32 -1.48 -1.29 9.03
C VAL A 32 -0.84 0.08 8.76
N ILE A 33 -1.38 1.13 9.38
CA ILE A 33 -0.85 2.50 9.27
C ILE A 33 0.61 2.54 9.69
N ARG A 34 0.94 1.97 10.86
CA ARG A 34 2.32 1.92 11.38
C ARG A 34 3.23 1.07 10.50
N ARG A 35 2.75 -0.09 10.04
CA ARG A 35 3.55 -1.03 9.22
C ARG A 35 3.99 -0.43 7.89
N TYR A 36 3.10 0.31 7.23
CA TYR A 36 3.36 0.86 5.88
C TYR A 36 3.64 2.37 5.89
N MET A 37 3.89 2.96 7.07
CA MET A 37 4.15 4.39 7.24
C MET A 37 3.11 5.29 6.55
N ILE A 38 1.82 4.97 6.72
CA ILE A 38 0.73 5.80 6.21
C ILE A 38 0.64 7.05 7.10
N GLN A 39 0.79 8.24 6.53
CA GLN A 39 0.81 9.48 7.30
C GLN A 39 -0.58 9.94 7.73
N LYS A 40 -1.56 9.82 6.83
CA LYS A 40 -2.95 10.24 7.07
C LYS A 40 -3.80 9.01 7.43
N PRO A 41 -4.37 8.91 8.64
CA PRO A 41 -5.26 7.82 8.99
C PRO A 41 -6.48 7.71 8.06
N GLU A 42 -6.92 8.83 7.50
CA GLU A 42 -7.99 8.88 6.50
C GLU A 42 -7.71 8.02 5.26
N ASP A 43 -6.45 7.92 4.82
CA ASP A 43 -6.07 7.11 3.66
C ASP A 43 -6.42 5.64 3.89
N TYR A 44 -6.21 5.15 5.12
CA TYR A 44 -6.61 3.79 5.49
C TYR A 44 -8.11 3.58 5.31
N HIS A 45 -8.94 4.52 5.78
CA HIS A 45 -10.39 4.43 5.65
C HIS A 45 -10.85 4.56 4.19
N LYS A 46 -10.21 5.43 3.39
CA LYS A 46 -10.46 5.55 1.94
C LYS A 46 -10.15 4.24 1.21
N TYR A 47 -8.99 3.64 1.48
CA TYR A 47 -8.64 2.33 0.92
C TYR A 47 -9.58 1.23 1.40
N ASN A 48 -10.02 1.27 2.66
CA ASN A 48 -10.95 0.27 3.18
C ASN A 48 -12.31 0.34 2.48
N ARG A 49 -12.82 1.55 2.24
CA ARG A 49 -14.06 1.76 1.47
C ARG A 49 -13.91 1.27 0.03
N LEU A 50 -12.79 1.57 -0.64
CA LEU A 50 -12.48 1.06 -1.97
C LEU A 50 -12.39 -0.47 -2.03
N CYS A 51 -11.73 -1.10 -1.05
CA CYS A 51 -11.70 -2.57 -0.94
C CYS A 51 -13.12 -3.12 -0.79
N GLY A 52 -13.95 -2.48 0.04
CA GLY A 52 -15.35 -2.86 0.25
C GLY A 52 -16.17 -2.80 -1.04
N SER A 53 -16.09 -1.70 -1.79
CA SER A 53 -16.80 -1.56 -3.07
C SER A 53 -16.34 -2.57 -4.11
N LEU A 54 -15.03 -2.85 -4.20
CA LEU A 54 -14.48 -3.87 -5.11
C LEU A 54 -14.97 -5.27 -4.77
N ARG A 55 -15.00 -5.62 -3.48
CA ARG A 55 -15.53 -6.91 -3.00
C ARG A 55 -17.04 -7.02 -3.24
N GLN A 56 -17.79 -5.94 -3.02
CA GLN A 56 -19.21 -5.91 -3.31
C GLN A 56 -19.49 -6.08 -4.80
N LEU A 57 -18.68 -5.48 -5.67
CA LEU A 57 -18.77 -5.69 -7.11
C LEU A 57 -18.50 -7.14 -7.48
N ALA A 58 -17.42 -7.74 -6.95
CA ALA A 58 -17.12 -9.16 -7.19
C ALA A 58 -18.24 -10.08 -6.69
N HIS A 59 -18.84 -9.78 -5.54
CA HIS A 59 -19.99 -10.52 -5.02
C HIS A 59 -21.22 -10.37 -5.93
N ARG A 60 -21.51 -9.18 -6.46
CA ARG A 60 -22.62 -9.02 -7.42
C ARG A 60 -22.38 -9.78 -8.71
N LEU A 61 -21.14 -9.84 -9.19
CA LEU A 61 -20.77 -10.64 -10.36
C LEU A 61 -20.93 -12.14 -10.09
N SER A 62 -20.58 -12.60 -8.88
CA SER A 62 -20.73 -14.02 -8.52
C SER A 62 -22.20 -14.47 -8.43
N LEU A 63 -23.12 -13.56 -8.12
CA LEU A 63 -24.57 -13.80 -8.11
C LEU A 63 -25.19 -13.94 -9.51
N LEU A 64 -24.52 -13.46 -10.57
CA LEU A 64 -25.04 -13.59 -11.93
C LEU A 64 -24.88 -15.04 -12.44
N PRO A 65 -25.72 -15.53 -13.38
CA PRO A 65 -25.53 -16.85 -13.98
C PRO A 65 -24.16 -16.99 -14.66
N PRO A 66 -23.50 -18.16 -14.58
CA PRO A 66 -22.16 -18.38 -15.15
C PRO A 66 -22.10 -18.30 -16.68
N GLU A 67 -23.23 -18.50 -17.36
CA GLU A 67 -23.36 -18.41 -18.81
C GLU A 67 -23.52 -16.98 -19.32
N ASN A 68 -23.72 -16.01 -18.44
CA ASN A 68 -23.94 -14.63 -18.85
C ASN A 68 -22.66 -14.02 -19.44
N ALA A 69 -22.72 -13.55 -20.68
CA ALA A 69 -21.60 -12.90 -21.38
C ALA A 69 -21.11 -11.64 -20.65
N THR A 70 -22.02 -10.87 -20.02
CA THR A 70 -21.63 -9.66 -19.28
C THR A 70 -20.83 -10.00 -18.03
N ARG A 71 -21.18 -11.08 -17.33
CA ARG A 71 -20.44 -11.59 -16.18
C ARG A 71 -19.00 -11.90 -16.56
N ARG A 72 -18.78 -12.73 -17.58
CA ARG A 72 -17.43 -13.12 -18.05
C ARG A 72 -16.59 -11.91 -18.44
N LYS A 73 -17.17 -10.98 -19.21
CA LYS A 73 -16.50 -9.75 -19.63
C LYS A 73 -16.09 -8.87 -18.45
N HIS A 74 -16.99 -8.63 -17.50
CA HIS A 74 -16.69 -7.78 -16.35
C HIS A 74 -15.77 -8.44 -15.31
N GLU A 75 -15.84 -9.77 -15.16
CA GLU A 75 -14.88 -10.54 -14.36
C GLU A 75 -13.46 -10.38 -14.92
N GLU A 76 -13.29 -10.57 -16.22
CA GLU A 76 -12.00 -10.41 -16.89
C GLU A 76 -11.46 -8.98 -16.77
N LEU A 77 -12.30 -7.96 -17.04
CA LEU A 77 -11.91 -6.55 -16.90
C LEU A 77 -11.50 -6.20 -15.47
N LEU A 78 -12.24 -6.69 -14.46
CA LEU A 78 -11.92 -6.45 -13.06
C LEU A 78 -10.59 -7.09 -12.68
N LEU A 79 -10.38 -8.35 -13.06
CA LEU A 79 -9.17 -9.10 -12.74
C LEU A 79 -7.94 -8.52 -13.42
N ASN A 80 -8.04 -8.17 -14.71
CA ASN A 80 -6.96 -7.54 -15.46
C ASN A 80 -6.60 -6.18 -14.86
N LYS A 81 -7.60 -5.32 -14.58
CA LYS A 81 -7.34 -4.01 -13.97
C LYS A 81 -6.64 -4.11 -12.61
N LEU A 82 -7.07 -5.04 -11.75
CA LEU A 82 -6.46 -5.25 -10.43
C LEU A 82 -5.06 -5.86 -10.52
N TYR A 83 -4.82 -6.69 -11.54
CA TYR A 83 -3.51 -7.24 -11.83
C TYR A 83 -2.56 -6.14 -12.32
N ASP A 84 -2.95 -5.31 -13.28
CA ASP A 84 -2.16 -4.21 -13.84
C ASP A 84 -1.78 -3.18 -12.77
N MET A 85 -2.71 -2.87 -11.86
CA MET A 85 -2.42 -2.00 -10.71
C MET A 85 -1.51 -2.66 -9.65
N GLY A 86 -1.29 -3.97 -9.72
CA GLY A 86 -0.40 -4.71 -8.82
C GLY A 86 -1.02 -5.12 -7.48
N ILE A 87 -2.34 -5.00 -7.34
CA ILE A 87 -3.06 -5.38 -6.12
C ILE A 87 -3.18 -6.91 -6.04
N LEU A 88 -3.50 -7.54 -7.16
CA LEU A 88 -3.53 -9.00 -7.30
C LEU A 88 -2.21 -9.50 -7.91
N SER A 89 -1.79 -10.69 -7.47
CA SER A 89 -0.64 -11.40 -8.03
C SER A 89 -0.98 -12.22 -9.28
N SER A 90 -2.25 -12.56 -9.50
CA SER A 90 -2.74 -13.34 -10.64
C SER A 90 -4.15 -12.89 -11.00
N SER A 91 -4.46 -12.85 -12.28
CA SER A 91 -5.78 -12.53 -12.85
C SER A 91 -6.67 -13.76 -13.09
N SER A 92 -6.31 -14.93 -12.55
CA SER A 92 -6.96 -16.21 -12.90
C SER A 92 -8.29 -16.49 -12.19
N LYS A 93 -8.52 -15.98 -10.97
CA LYS A 93 -9.65 -16.39 -10.12
C LYS A 93 -10.35 -15.20 -9.49
N LEU A 94 -11.67 -15.11 -9.65
CA LEU A 94 -12.48 -14.07 -8.99
C LEU A 94 -12.44 -14.16 -7.45
N SER A 95 -12.27 -15.36 -6.89
CA SER A 95 -12.11 -15.57 -5.44
C SER A 95 -10.88 -14.86 -4.86
N ALA A 96 -9.89 -14.51 -5.70
CA ALA A 96 -8.76 -13.69 -5.29
C ALA A 96 -9.20 -12.26 -4.91
N VAL A 97 -10.27 -11.75 -5.52
CA VAL A 97 -10.79 -10.41 -5.22
C VAL A 97 -11.31 -10.35 -3.77
N GLU A 98 -12.06 -11.36 -3.33
CA GLU A 98 -12.62 -11.39 -1.98
C GLU A 98 -11.54 -11.48 -0.89
N LYS A 99 -10.55 -12.35 -1.09
CA LYS A 99 -9.53 -12.66 -0.09
C LYS A 99 -8.32 -11.72 -0.14
N ASN A 100 -7.83 -11.40 -1.34
CA ASN A 100 -6.54 -10.75 -1.52
C ASN A 100 -6.62 -9.24 -1.72
N VAL A 101 -7.77 -8.69 -2.18
CA VAL A 101 -7.97 -7.23 -2.22
C VAL A 101 -8.17 -6.73 -0.81
N THR A 102 -7.09 -6.22 -0.22
CA THR A 102 -7.02 -5.75 1.17
C THR A 102 -6.37 -4.38 1.20
N VAL A 103 -6.61 -3.61 2.26
CA VAL A 103 -5.96 -2.30 2.46
C VAL A 103 -4.43 -2.43 2.44
N SER A 104 -3.89 -3.52 3.00
CA SER A 104 -2.46 -3.82 2.95
C SER A 104 -1.94 -4.07 1.53
N ALA A 105 -2.77 -4.57 0.60
CA ALA A 105 -2.39 -4.72 -0.80
C ALA A 105 -2.24 -3.36 -1.48
N PHE A 106 -3.16 -2.42 -1.23
CA PHE A 106 -3.02 -1.03 -1.69
C PHE A 106 -1.82 -0.32 -1.05
N ALA A 107 -1.66 -0.45 0.27
CA ALA A 107 -0.56 0.18 1.00
C ALA A 107 0.82 -0.31 0.51
N ARG A 108 0.94 -1.58 0.10
CA ARG A 108 2.17 -2.13 -0.52
C ARG A 108 2.47 -1.56 -1.91
N ARG A 109 1.49 -0.98 -2.61
CA ARG A 109 1.67 -0.32 -3.92
C ARG A 109 1.99 1.18 -3.79
N ARG A 110 2.06 1.72 -2.57
CA ARG A 110 2.53 3.09 -2.34
C ARG A 110 4.03 3.19 -2.65
N LEU A 111 4.42 4.31 -3.23
CA LEU A 111 5.80 4.58 -3.68
C LEU A 111 6.88 4.27 -2.63
N PRO A 112 6.76 4.66 -1.34
CA PRO A 112 7.80 4.37 -0.34
C PRO A 112 8.02 2.87 -0.13
N VAL A 113 6.94 2.08 -0.10
CA VAL A 113 7.02 0.63 0.14
C VAL A 113 7.62 -0.08 -1.07
N LEU A 114 7.30 0.39 -2.27
CA LEU A 114 7.90 -0.13 -3.50
C LEU A 114 9.38 0.21 -3.60
N MET A 115 9.79 1.42 -3.24
CA MET A 115 11.22 1.78 -3.18
C MET A 115 12.03 0.88 -2.24
N THR A 116 11.47 0.55 -1.06
CA THR A 116 12.12 -0.39 -0.13
C THR A 116 12.22 -1.80 -0.74
N ARG A 117 11.19 -2.24 -1.49
CA ARG A 117 11.20 -3.53 -2.19
C ARG A 117 12.23 -3.56 -3.32
N LEU A 118 12.38 -2.47 -4.07
CA LEU A 118 13.38 -2.28 -5.13
C LEU A 118 14.79 -2.01 -4.60
N ARG A 119 14.99 -2.03 -3.27
CA ARG A 119 16.28 -1.73 -2.61
C ARG A 119 16.83 -0.33 -2.91
N MET A 120 15.98 0.62 -3.31
CA MET A 120 16.36 2.04 -3.41
C MET A 120 16.49 2.70 -2.04
N ALA A 121 15.79 2.17 -1.04
CA ALA A 121 15.80 2.63 0.34
C ALA A 121 15.89 1.44 1.29
N GLU A 122 16.60 1.60 2.40
CA GLU A 122 16.72 0.55 3.42
C GLU A 122 15.42 0.35 4.21
N THR A 123 14.74 1.45 4.53
CA THR A 123 13.52 1.47 5.33
C THR A 123 12.42 2.29 4.67
N VAL A 124 11.16 2.00 4.99
CA VAL A 124 10.00 2.73 4.45
C VAL A 124 10.04 4.18 4.94
N GLN A 125 10.50 4.43 6.17
CA GLN A 125 10.64 5.77 6.73
C GLN A 125 11.69 6.60 5.95
N ALA A 126 12.83 5.99 5.61
CA ALA A 126 13.83 6.66 4.78
C ALA A 126 13.28 6.94 3.38
N ALA A 127 12.57 5.97 2.78
CA ALA A 127 11.92 6.14 1.48
C ALA A 127 10.94 7.33 1.48
N THR A 128 10.07 7.42 2.48
CA THR A 128 9.14 8.55 2.64
C THR A 128 9.86 9.88 2.68
N LYS A 129 10.93 10.01 3.48
CA LYS A 129 11.70 11.26 3.56
C LYS A 129 12.35 11.64 2.23
N MET A 130 12.90 10.66 1.50
CA MET A 130 13.54 10.90 0.19
C MET A 130 12.53 11.36 -0.88
N ILE A 131 11.30 10.83 -0.82
CA ILE A 131 10.19 11.25 -1.68
C ILE A 131 9.77 12.68 -1.33
N GLU A 132 9.56 12.98 -0.05
CA GLU A 132 9.19 14.33 0.41
C GLU A 132 10.24 15.39 0.05
N GLN A 133 11.51 15.01 0.04
CA GLN A 133 12.62 15.87 -0.41
C GLN A 133 12.68 16.05 -1.94
N GLY A 134 11.89 15.29 -2.71
CA GLY A 134 11.86 15.38 -4.18
C GLY A 134 13.02 14.67 -4.88
N HIS A 135 13.64 13.66 -4.26
CA HIS A 135 14.73 12.91 -4.88
C HIS A 135 14.27 11.82 -5.85
N VAL A 136 12.98 11.52 -5.90
CA VAL A 136 12.41 10.39 -6.66
C VAL A 136 11.51 10.90 -7.79
N ARG A 137 11.64 10.27 -8.95
CA ARG A 137 10.72 10.43 -10.08
C ARG A 137 10.14 9.10 -10.50
N VAL A 138 8.95 9.15 -11.08
CA VAL A 138 8.32 8.00 -11.74
C VAL A 138 8.16 8.36 -13.21
N GLY A 139 8.93 7.70 -14.08
CA GLY A 139 9.06 8.12 -15.47
C GLY A 139 9.81 9.46 -15.58
N THR A 140 9.14 10.45 -16.15
CA THR A 140 9.71 11.79 -16.36
C THR A 140 9.41 12.76 -15.21
N GLU A 141 8.35 12.52 -14.46
CA GLU A 141 7.82 13.47 -13.47
C GLU A 141 8.36 13.20 -12.06
N THR A 142 8.74 14.27 -11.37
CA THR A 142 9.16 14.21 -9.97
C THR A 142 7.94 14.03 -9.06
N VAL A 143 8.02 13.06 -8.15
CA VAL A 143 6.90 12.74 -7.25
C VAL A 143 7.29 13.14 -5.83
N THR A 144 6.50 14.01 -5.22
CA THR A 144 6.70 14.50 -3.85
C THR A 144 5.69 13.90 -2.86
N ASP A 145 4.59 13.32 -3.34
CA ASP A 145 3.57 12.71 -2.49
C ASP A 145 3.88 11.22 -2.19
N PRO A 146 4.13 10.83 -0.93
CA PRO A 146 4.32 9.44 -0.53
C PRO A 146 3.06 8.56 -0.71
N ALA A 147 1.89 9.15 -0.92
CA ALA A 147 0.65 8.44 -1.20
C ALA A 147 0.48 8.00 -2.65
N TYR A 148 1.40 8.40 -3.54
CA TYR A 148 1.39 7.99 -4.93
C TYR A 148 1.41 6.46 -5.09
N LEU A 149 0.43 5.93 -5.83
CA LEU A 149 0.26 4.51 -6.06
C LEU A 149 0.85 4.14 -7.42
N VAL A 150 1.91 3.34 -7.40
CA VAL A 150 2.61 2.93 -8.63
C VAL A 150 1.97 1.64 -9.16
N THR A 151 1.63 1.61 -10.45
CA THR A 151 1.12 0.42 -11.13
C THR A 151 2.27 -0.53 -11.51
N ARG A 152 1.98 -1.76 -11.96
CA ARG A 152 3.05 -2.70 -12.35
C ARG A 152 3.91 -2.15 -13.49
N GLY A 153 3.28 -1.62 -14.54
CA GLY A 153 4.02 -1.08 -15.69
C GLY A 153 4.83 0.17 -15.36
N MET A 154 4.46 0.92 -14.32
CA MET A 154 5.18 2.11 -13.89
C MET A 154 6.32 1.80 -12.88
N GLU A 155 6.37 0.57 -12.37
CA GLU A 155 7.36 0.16 -11.37
C GLU A 155 8.79 0.21 -11.90
N ASP A 156 9.00 -0.15 -13.18
CA ASP A 156 10.31 -0.16 -13.82
C ASP A 156 10.86 1.26 -14.08
N PHE A 157 9.99 2.27 -14.07
CA PHE A 157 10.35 3.66 -14.31
C PHE A 157 10.57 4.46 -13.02
N VAL A 158 10.55 3.81 -11.86
CA VAL A 158 10.87 4.46 -10.58
C VAL A 158 12.38 4.65 -10.48
N THR A 159 12.85 5.89 -10.50
CA THR A 159 14.28 6.20 -10.45
C THR A 159 14.56 7.53 -9.74
N TRP A 160 15.83 7.84 -9.54
CA TRP A 160 16.25 9.11 -8.94
C TRP A 160 16.04 10.28 -9.90
N THR A 161 15.78 11.46 -9.34
CA THR A 161 15.69 12.71 -10.10
C THR A 161 17.04 13.13 -10.67
N VAL A 162 16.99 13.95 -11.72
CA VAL A 162 18.18 14.58 -12.31
C VAL A 162 18.79 15.53 -11.27
N GLY A 163 20.11 15.49 -11.10
CA GLY A 163 20.81 16.28 -10.08
C GLY A 163 20.63 15.78 -8.63
N SER A 164 20.02 14.61 -8.41
CA SER A 164 19.85 14.05 -7.07
C SER A 164 21.20 13.78 -6.41
N LYS A 165 21.42 14.36 -5.22
CA LYS A 165 22.60 14.11 -4.38
C LYS A 165 22.73 12.63 -4.00
N ILE A 166 21.61 11.92 -3.89
CA ILE A 166 21.59 10.49 -3.59
C ILE A 166 22.15 9.69 -4.76
N LYS A 167 21.75 10.00 -6.00
CA LYS A 167 22.31 9.38 -7.21
C LYS A 167 23.83 9.62 -7.27
N ARG A 168 24.27 10.86 -7.01
CA ARG A 168 25.69 11.21 -6.97
C ARG A 168 26.47 10.38 -5.95
N ASN A 169 25.94 10.23 -4.73
CA ASN A 169 26.58 9.41 -3.69
C ASN A 169 26.69 7.94 -4.10
N ILE A 170 25.65 7.38 -4.73
CA ILE A 170 25.65 6.00 -5.22
C ILE A 170 26.71 5.82 -6.32
N MET A 171 26.78 6.73 -7.30
CA MET A 171 27.77 6.66 -8.38
C MET A 171 29.19 6.84 -7.87
N LYS A 172 29.40 7.76 -6.92
CA LYS A 172 30.69 7.96 -6.25
C LYS A 172 31.13 6.71 -5.49
N TYR A 173 30.22 6.07 -4.76
CA TYR A 173 30.52 4.81 -4.06
C TYR A 173 30.91 3.67 -5.02
N ARG A 174 30.39 3.70 -6.25
CA ARG A 174 30.70 2.72 -7.30
C ARG A 174 31.90 3.10 -8.17
N ASP A 175 32.56 4.23 -7.90
CA ASP A 175 33.62 4.81 -8.73
C ASP A 175 33.19 5.03 -10.20
N GLN A 176 31.90 5.32 -10.42
CA GLN A 176 31.28 5.56 -11.74
C GLN A 176 30.71 6.98 -11.85
N LEU A 177 31.26 7.92 -11.08
CA LEU A 177 30.81 9.30 -11.11
C LEU A 177 31.35 10.00 -12.37
N ASP A 178 30.47 10.33 -13.29
CA ASP A 178 30.74 11.22 -14.41
C ASP A 178 30.21 12.63 -14.07
N ASP A 179 31.10 13.60 -14.00
CA ASP A 179 30.76 14.99 -13.70
C ASP A 179 30.12 15.72 -14.89
N PHE A 180 30.17 15.16 -16.11
CA PHE A 180 29.53 15.74 -17.29
C PHE A 180 28.00 15.60 -17.26
N GLU A 181 27.46 14.51 -16.69
CA GLU A 181 26.01 14.32 -16.52
C GLU A 181 25.36 15.30 -15.52
N LEU A 182 26.16 16.12 -14.82
CA LEU A 182 25.72 17.02 -13.75
C LEU A 182 25.67 18.51 -14.15
N LEU A 183 26.18 18.85 -15.34
CA LEU A 183 26.10 20.18 -15.98
C LEU A 183 24.80 20.32 -16.78
#